data_AF-A0A2V8M789-F1
#
_entry.id   AF-A0A2V8M789-F1
#
_cell.length_a   1.000
_cell.length_b   1.000
_cell.length_c   1.000
_cell.angle_alpha   90.00
_cell.angle_beta   90.00
_cell.angle_gamma   90.00
#
_symmetry.space_group_name_H-M   'P 1'
#
loop_
_entity.id
_entity.type
_entity.pdbx_description
1 polymer ?
#
loop_
_entity_poly.entity_id
_entity_poly.type
_entity_poly.pdbx_seq_one_letter_code
_entity_poly.pdbx_strand_id
1 'polypeptide(L)'
;MAETEKGPTVADIFRRAQAIRSEKAQASYKEITTQLVREYSGSPFPPTYNLTIPEQDSRAPEEDWTAGLPLVLRGIQQKDWNDVAQGIVLSLEQTENYERSRGPEGTRDKWHDRSKGVEEATAKGVGKWMPEELMKLAERKVQERERS
;
A
#
# COMPACT_ATOMS: atom_id res chain seq x y z
N MET A 1 14.32 -28.34 -10.87
CA MET A 1 14.06 -26.98 -10.36
C MET A 1 12.56 -26.77 -10.53
N ALA A 2 11.81 -26.64 -9.45
CA ALA A 2 10.35 -26.57 -9.53
C ALA A 2 9.94 -25.21 -10.11
N GLU A 3 9.29 -25.23 -11.26
CA GLU A 3 8.59 -24.09 -11.82
C GLU A 3 7.49 -23.69 -10.83
N THR A 4 7.74 -22.68 -10.00
CA THR A 4 6.68 -22.06 -9.22
C THR A 4 5.77 -21.35 -10.21
N GLU A 5 4.60 -21.94 -10.49
CA GLU A 5 3.51 -21.27 -11.19
C GLU A 5 3.25 -19.92 -10.49
N LYS A 6 3.69 -18.83 -11.11
CA LYS A 6 3.59 -17.48 -10.55
C LYS A 6 2.14 -17.00 -10.70
N GLY A 7 1.28 -17.40 -9.76
CA GLY A 7 -0.02 -16.75 -9.59
C GLY A 7 0.11 -15.28 -9.22
N PRO A 8 -0.96 -14.48 -9.40
CA PRO A 8 -0.96 -13.07 -9.02
C PRO A 8 -0.63 -12.92 -7.54
N THR A 9 0.15 -11.90 -7.18
CA THR A 9 0.39 -11.62 -5.76
C THR A 9 -0.80 -10.89 -5.15
N VAL A 10 -0.91 -10.94 -3.82
CA VAL A 10 -1.92 -10.18 -3.06
C VAL A 10 -1.82 -8.68 -3.37
N ALA A 11 -0.58 -8.19 -3.52
CA ALA A 11 -0.31 -6.82 -3.92
C ALA A 11 -0.83 -6.47 -5.33
N ASP A 12 -0.72 -7.39 -6.29
CA ASP A 12 -1.23 -7.17 -7.66
C ASP A 12 -2.76 -7.10 -7.66
N ILE A 13 -3.42 -7.97 -6.91
CA ILE A 13 -4.88 -7.98 -6.79
C ILE A 13 -5.35 -6.70 -6.10
N PHE A 14 -4.65 -6.23 -5.07
CA PHE A 14 -4.96 -4.97 -4.40
C PHE A 14 -4.82 -3.75 -5.33
N ARG A 15 -3.71 -3.65 -6.10
CA ARG A 15 -3.55 -2.60 -7.11
C ARG A 15 -4.66 -2.65 -8.16
N ARG A 16 -5.09 -3.86 -8.55
CA ARG A 16 -6.22 -4.01 -9.47
C ARG A 16 -7.52 -3.50 -8.86
N ALA A 17 -7.80 -3.77 -7.59
CA ALA A 17 -8.96 -3.23 -6.88
C ALA A 17 -8.96 -1.69 -6.87
N GLN A 18 -7.80 -1.08 -6.58
CA GLN A 18 -7.62 0.38 -6.64
C GLN A 18 -7.85 0.95 -8.04
N ALA A 19 -7.39 0.25 -9.09
CA ALA A 19 -7.62 0.66 -10.47
C ALA A 19 -9.12 0.63 -10.83
N ILE A 20 -9.83 -0.44 -10.50
CA ILE A 20 -11.28 -0.55 -10.73
C ILE A 20 -12.03 0.58 -10.02
N ARG A 21 -11.64 0.88 -8.78
CA ARG A 21 -12.22 1.98 -8.00
C ARG A 21 -11.94 3.35 -8.64
N SER A 22 -10.75 3.56 -9.18
CA SER A 22 -10.37 4.80 -9.85
C SER A 22 -11.11 4.98 -11.18
N GLU A 23 -11.26 3.91 -11.96
CA GLU A 23 -12.04 3.89 -13.20
C GLU A 23 -13.54 4.13 -12.96
N LYS A 24 -14.06 3.64 -11.82
CA LYS A 24 -15.47 3.72 -11.44
C LYS A 24 -15.59 4.21 -10.00
N ALA A 25 -15.41 5.51 -9.78
CA ALA A 25 -15.44 6.12 -8.45
C ALA A 25 -16.73 5.84 -7.65
N GLN A 26 -17.84 5.54 -8.33
CA GLN A 26 -19.14 5.24 -7.72
C GLN A 26 -19.46 3.73 -7.65
N ALA A 27 -18.57 2.85 -8.15
CA ALA A 27 -18.81 1.40 -8.08
C ALA A 27 -18.84 0.95 -6.61
N SER A 28 -19.87 0.21 -6.24
CA SER A 28 -19.99 -0.40 -4.93
C SER A 28 -18.87 -1.41 -4.69
N TYR A 29 -18.46 -1.58 -3.43
CA TYR A 29 -17.47 -2.59 -3.05
C TYR A 29 -17.86 -4.00 -3.51
N LYS A 30 -19.16 -4.32 -3.49
CA LYS A 30 -19.71 -5.59 -4.01
C LYS A 30 -19.45 -5.78 -5.50
N GLU A 31 -19.55 -4.72 -6.30
CA GLU A 31 -19.24 -4.78 -7.74
C GLU A 31 -17.74 -5.00 -7.98
N ILE A 32 -16.88 -4.36 -7.18
CA ILE A 32 -15.44 -4.56 -7.24
C ILE A 32 -15.09 -6.01 -6.89
N THR A 33 -15.65 -6.57 -5.82
CA THR A 33 -15.50 -7.99 -5.46
C THR A 33 -15.91 -8.90 -6.61
N THR A 34 -17.08 -8.66 -7.19
CA THR A 34 -17.61 -9.47 -8.30
C THR A 34 -16.70 -9.41 -9.51
N GLN A 35 -16.17 -8.23 -9.83
CA GLN A 35 -15.24 -8.03 -10.93
C GLN A 35 -13.90 -8.75 -10.68
N LEU A 36 -13.33 -8.64 -9.48
CA LEU A 36 -12.09 -9.34 -9.11
C LEU A 36 -12.26 -10.86 -9.17
N VAL A 37 -13.35 -11.41 -8.62
CA VAL A 37 -13.64 -12.85 -8.70
C VAL A 37 -13.73 -13.27 -10.16
N ARG A 38 -14.41 -12.51 -11.02
CA ARG A 38 -14.52 -12.83 -12.45
C ARG A 38 -13.17 -12.80 -13.17
N GLU A 39 -12.31 -11.84 -12.85
CA GLU A 39 -10.98 -11.68 -13.48
C GLU A 39 -10.00 -12.77 -13.07
N TYR A 40 -10.02 -13.18 -11.81
CA TYR A 40 -9.04 -14.12 -11.25
C TYR A 40 -9.56 -15.56 -11.10
N SER A 41 -10.86 -15.80 -11.21
CA SER A 41 -11.42 -17.16 -11.20
C SER A 41 -10.84 -17.97 -12.36
N GLY A 42 -10.19 -19.09 -12.02
CA GLY A 42 -9.44 -19.92 -12.98
C GLY A 42 -7.94 -19.65 -13.00
N SER A 43 -7.46 -18.59 -12.35
CA SER A 43 -6.03 -18.37 -12.11
C SER A 43 -5.56 -19.15 -10.86
N PRO A 44 -4.27 -19.53 -10.80
CA PRO A 44 -3.69 -20.08 -9.58
C PRO A 44 -3.78 -19.07 -8.42
N PHE A 45 -3.99 -19.58 -7.21
CA PHE A 45 -4.09 -18.73 -6.02
C PHE A 45 -2.75 -18.05 -5.69
N PRO A 46 -2.79 -16.87 -5.06
CA PRO A 46 -1.59 -16.20 -4.58
C PRO A 46 -0.79 -17.08 -3.60
N PRO A 47 0.54 -17.01 -3.63
CA PRO A 47 1.35 -17.71 -2.65
C PRO A 47 1.20 -17.10 -1.25
N THR A 48 1.13 -17.95 -0.22
CA THR A 48 1.02 -17.51 1.18
C THR A 48 2.29 -16.88 1.74
N TYR A 49 3.47 -17.17 1.16
CA TYR A 49 4.74 -16.58 1.59
C TYR A 49 4.85 -15.08 1.30
N ASN A 50 3.95 -14.52 0.49
CA ASN A 50 3.92 -13.10 0.12
C ASN A 50 2.52 -12.48 0.32
N LEU A 51 1.95 -12.73 1.51
CA LEU A 51 0.66 -12.18 1.95
C LEU A 51 0.85 -10.73 2.44
N THR A 52 0.98 -9.79 1.50
CA THR A 52 1.20 -8.38 1.82
C THR A 52 0.40 -7.46 0.90
N ILE A 53 -0.06 -6.33 1.46
CA ILE A 53 -0.61 -5.21 0.72
C ILE A 53 0.46 -4.11 0.67
N PRO A 54 0.67 -3.43 -0.48
CA PRO A 54 1.61 -2.32 -0.56
C PRO A 54 1.26 -1.24 0.47
N GLU A 55 2.27 -0.75 1.18
CA GLU A 55 2.13 0.26 2.24
C GLU A 55 1.22 1.43 1.81
N GLN A 56 0.25 1.78 2.66
CA GLN A 56 -0.67 2.90 2.45
C GLN A 56 -0.62 3.92 3.61
N ASP A 57 0.50 4.01 4.34
CA ASP A 57 0.64 4.84 5.56
C ASP A 57 0.32 6.34 5.37
N SER A 58 0.47 6.85 4.15
CA SER A 58 0.06 8.22 3.81
C SER A 58 -1.46 8.42 3.80
N ARG A 59 -2.21 7.35 3.58
CA ARG A 59 -3.67 7.31 3.40
C ARG A 59 -4.39 6.86 4.67
N ALA A 60 -3.96 5.75 5.26
CA ALA A 60 -4.57 5.13 6.44
C ALA A 60 -3.50 4.41 7.30
N PRO A 61 -3.74 4.17 8.60
CA PRO A 61 -2.86 3.36 9.42
C PRO A 61 -2.82 1.90 8.94
N GLU A 62 -1.75 1.19 9.31
CA GLU A 62 -1.51 -0.22 8.93
C GLU A 62 -2.69 -1.13 9.28
N GLU A 63 -3.35 -0.92 10.41
CA GLU A 63 -4.51 -1.71 10.82
C GLU A 63 -5.67 -1.67 9.81
N ASP A 64 -5.88 -0.54 9.13
CA ASP A 64 -6.95 -0.38 8.16
C ASP A 64 -6.59 -1.00 6.81
N TRP A 65 -5.41 -0.70 6.28
CA TRP A 65 -5.01 -1.19 4.96
C TRP A 65 -4.56 -2.66 4.95
N THR A 66 -4.37 -3.29 6.11
CA THR A 66 -4.14 -4.74 6.24
C THR A 66 -5.36 -5.53 6.74
N ALA A 67 -6.48 -4.85 7.06
CA ALA A 67 -7.63 -5.43 7.77
C ALA A 67 -8.17 -6.73 7.16
N GLY A 68 -8.09 -6.88 5.84
CA GLY A 68 -8.59 -8.06 5.13
C GLY A 68 -7.57 -9.16 4.86
N LEU A 69 -6.30 -9.01 5.22
CA LEU A 69 -5.28 -10.06 5.04
C LEU A 69 -5.67 -11.42 5.68
N PRO A 70 -6.31 -11.49 6.85
CA PRO A 70 -6.78 -12.76 7.40
C PRO A 70 -7.82 -13.46 6.52
N LEU A 71 -8.72 -12.70 5.87
CA LEU A 71 -9.69 -13.25 4.91
C LEU A 71 -9.01 -13.71 3.63
N VAL A 72 -8.02 -12.95 3.14
CA VAL A 72 -7.20 -13.36 2.00
C VAL A 72 -6.48 -14.68 2.29
N LEU A 73 -5.85 -14.81 3.45
CA LEU A 73 -5.19 -16.05 3.87
C LEU A 73 -6.17 -17.22 3.90
N ARG A 74 -7.35 -17.02 4.52
CA ARG A 74 -8.41 -18.02 4.57
C ARG A 74 -8.82 -18.46 3.16
N GLY A 75 -9.06 -17.52 2.26
CA GLY A 75 -9.43 -17.79 0.87
C GLY A 75 -8.34 -18.56 0.12
N ILE A 76 -7.07 -18.21 0.31
CA ILE A 76 -5.95 -18.96 -0.29
C ILE A 76 -5.92 -20.41 0.23
N GLN A 77 -6.05 -20.59 1.55
CA GLN A 77 -6.03 -21.93 2.18
C GLN A 77 -7.21 -22.80 1.76
N GLN A 78 -8.39 -22.19 1.58
CA GLN A 78 -9.62 -22.89 1.17
C GLN A 78 -9.80 -22.97 -0.34
N LYS A 79 -8.91 -22.34 -1.11
CA LYS A 79 -9.02 -22.20 -2.58
C LYS A 79 -10.34 -21.54 -2.99
N ASP A 80 -10.73 -20.48 -2.29
CA ASP A 80 -11.91 -19.67 -2.59
C ASP A 80 -11.54 -18.24 -2.99
N TRP A 81 -11.79 -17.90 -4.25
CA TRP A 81 -11.57 -16.56 -4.80
C TRP A 81 -12.53 -15.52 -4.22
N ASN A 82 -13.71 -15.92 -3.73
CA ASN A 82 -14.64 -14.98 -3.09
C ASN A 82 -14.04 -14.40 -1.81
N ASP A 83 -13.48 -15.26 -0.97
CA ASP A 83 -12.81 -14.85 0.27
C ASP A 83 -11.57 -13.99 0.00
N VAL A 84 -10.77 -14.34 -1.02
CA VAL A 84 -9.63 -13.53 -1.45
C VAL A 84 -10.09 -12.14 -1.88
N ALA A 85 -11.07 -12.06 -2.77
CA ALA A 85 -11.58 -10.78 -3.27
C ALA A 85 -12.24 -9.95 -2.16
N GLN A 86 -13.00 -10.59 -1.26
CA GLN A 86 -13.62 -9.92 -0.11
C GLN A 86 -12.56 -9.34 0.84
N GLY A 87 -11.48 -10.07 1.13
CA GLY A 87 -10.39 -9.55 1.97
C GLY A 87 -9.66 -8.37 1.32
N ILE A 88 -9.41 -8.42 0.01
CA ILE A 88 -8.82 -7.29 -0.72
C ILE A 88 -9.73 -6.05 -0.64
N VAL A 89 -11.02 -6.24 -0.89
CA VAL A 89 -11.99 -5.15 -0.89
C VAL A 89 -12.23 -4.60 0.51
N LEU A 90 -12.22 -5.43 1.55
CA LEU A 90 -12.30 -4.97 2.94
C LEU A 90 -11.14 -4.02 3.28
N SER A 91 -9.92 -4.36 2.88
CA SER A 91 -8.74 -3.52 3.13
C SER A 91 -8.83 -2.18 2.38
N LEU A 92 -9.34 -2.21 1.15
CA LEU A 92 -9.63 -0.99 0.37
C LEU A 92 -10.71 -0.14 1.04
N GLU A 93 -11.80 -0.77 1.47
CA GLU A 93 -12.92 -0.10 2.13
C GLU A 93 -12.49 0.58 3.42
N GLN A 94 -11.72 -0.11 4.29
CA GLN A 94 -11.25 0.48 5.54
C GLN A 94 -10.31 1.67 5.29
N THR A 95 -9.41 1.54 4.30
CA THR A 95 -8.56 2.66 3.88
C THR A 95 -9.39 3.88 3.47
N GLU A 96 -10.40 3.69 2.62
CA GLU A 96 -11.26 4.79 2.16
C GLU A 96 -12.17 5.34 3.26
N ASN A 97 -12.67 4.49 4.14
CA ASN A 97 -13.50 4.91 5.28
C ASN A 97 -12.67 5.75 6.25
N TYR A 98 -11.42 5.37 6.51
CA TYR A 98 -10.48 6.18 7.26
C TYR A 98 -10.28 7.55 6.60
N GLU A 99 -9.97 7.59 5.30
CA GLU A 99 -9.81 8.84 4.55
C GLU A 99 -11.04 9.76 4.64
N ARG A 100 -12.25 9.20 4.52
CA ARG A 100 -13.50 9.98 4.65
C ARG A 100 -13.73 10.48 6.07
N SER A 101 -13.43 9.67 7.09
CA SER A 101 -13.59 10.04 8.49
C SER A 101 -12.57 11.07 8.97
N ARG A 102 -11.37 11.10 8.35
CA ARG A 102 -10.28 12.02 8.66
C ARG A 102 -10.61 13.50 8.36
N GLY A 103 -11.59 13.77 7.49
CA GLY A 103 -12.00 15.12 7.10
C GLY A 103 -10.95 15.87 6.26
N PRO A 104 -11.24 17.13 5.83
CA PRO A 104 -10.33 17.93 5.01
C PRO A 104 -9.01 18.25 5.71
N GLU A 105 -7.95 18.55 4.94
CA GLU A 105 -6.61 18.95 5.43
C GLU A 105 -6.67 20.20 6.34
N GLY A 106 -6.93 20.00 7.64
CA GLY A 106 -7.01 21.08 8.63
C GLY A 106 -7.13 20.56 10.07
N THR A 107 -7.72 19.39 10.24
CA THR A 107 -7.73 18.60 11.50
C THR A 107 -6.70 17.49 11.49
N ARG A 108 -5.57 17.71 10.80
CA ARG A 108 -4.42 16.78 10.82
C ARG A 108 -3.84 16.76 12.23
N ASP A 109 -4.11 15.70 12.97
CA ASP A 109 -3.42 15.46 14.22
C ASP A 109 -1.92 15.31 13.92
N LYS A 110 -1.11 16.21 14.49
CA LYS A 110 0.34 16.31 14.23
C LYS A 110 1.10 15.04 14.61
N TRP A 111 0.45 14.13 15.32
CA TRP A 111 1.00 12.88 15.82
C TRP A 111 1.21 11.80 14.75
N HIS A 112 0.52 11.86 13.61
CA HIS A 112 0.54 10.79 12.59
C HIS A 112 1.47 11.05 11.39
N ASP A 113 1.98 12.27 11.22
CA ASP A 113 3.00 12.57 10.19
C ASP A 113 4.39 12.27 10.77
N ARG A 114 4.86 11.03 10.63
CA ARG A 114 6.18 10.58 11.13
C ARG A 114 7.36 11.28 10.46
N SER A 115 7.13 12.03 9.39
CA SER A 115 8.13 12.89 8.73
C SER A 115 8.35 14.19 9.52
N LYS A 116 7.31 14.70 10.20
CA LYS A 116 7.38 15.93 10.98
C LYS A 116 7.91 15.66 12.39
N GLY A 117 9.13 16.14 12.65
CA GLY A 117 9.86 15.97 13.92
C GLY A 117 11.13 15.13 13.80
N VAL A 118 11.29 14.38 12.71
CA VAL A 118 12.51 13.63 12.41
C VAL A 118 13.48 14.46 11.56
N GLU A 119 13.06 15.58 10.98
CA GLU A 119 13.95 16.50 10.23
C GLU A 119 15.12 16.99 11.09
N GLU A 120 14.86 17.41 12.34
CA GLU A 120 15.92 17.90 13.22
C GLU A 120 16.84 16.76 13.71
N ALA A 121 16.27 15.58 13.98
CA ALA A 121 17.03 14.40 14.37
C ALA A 121 17.86 13.81 13.21
N THR A 122 17.30 13.83 11.99
CA THR A 122 17.96 13.42 10.75
C THR A 122 19.07 14.40 10.40
N ALA A 123 18.84 15.71 10.50
CA ALA A 123 19.87 16.73 10.30
C ALA A 123 21.04 16.57 11.30
N LYS A 124 20.74 16.32 12.58
CA LYS A 124 21.77 16.04 13.61
C LYS A 124 22.49 14.71 13.38
N GLY A 125 21.78 13.67 12.94
CA GLY A 125 22.35 12.35 12.64
C GLY A 125 23.26 12.36 11.42
N VAL A 126 22.82 13.03 10.34
CA VAL A 126 23.60 13.25 9.12
C VAL A 126 24.85 14.07 9.44
N GLY A 127 24.75 15.17 10.18
CA GLY A 127 25.93 15.96 10.57
C GLY A 127 26.93 15.22 11.46
N LYS A 128 26.50 14.23 12.24
CA LYS A 128 27.39 13.45 13.12
C LYS A 128 28.13 12.33 12.40
N TRP A 129 27.53 11.72 11.38
CA TRP A 129 28.06 10.53 10.70
C TRP A 129 28.48 10.77 9.24
N MET A 130 28.15 11.92 8.68
CA MET A 130 28.52 12.33 7.33
C MET A 130 29.58 13.44 7.42
N PRO A 131 30.86 13.14 7.09
CA PRO A 131 31.92 14.14 7.05
C PRO A 131 31.53 15.34 6.17
N GLU A 132 31.92 16.55 6.57
CA GLU A 132 31.56 17.81 5.87
C GLU A 132 31.93 17.80 4.37
N GLU A 133 33.00 17.11 4.01
CA GLU A 133 33.46 16.98 2.62
C GLU A 133 32.48 16.17 1.75
N LEU A 134 31.75 15.20 2.33
CA LEU A 134 30.71 14.45 1.61
C LEU A 134 29.42 15.25 1.48
N MET A 135 29.07 16.08 2.47
CA MET A 135 27.92 16.99 2.36
C MET A 135 28.15 18.04 1.26
N LYS A 136 29.33 18.67 1.21
CA LYS A 136 29.67 19.62 0.15
C LYS A 136 29.63 18.98 -1.25
N LEU A 137 30.04 17.71 -1.36
CA LEU A 137 29.97 16.96 -2.61
C LEU A 137 28.50 16.68 -3.02
N ALA A 138 27.64 16.34 -2.06
CA ALA A 138 26.22 16.10 -2.29
C ALA A 138 25.49 17.40 -2.70
N GLU A 139 25.74 18.50 -2.00
CA GLU A 139 25.18 19.82 -2.32
C GLU A 139 25.59 20.29 -3.72
N ARG A 140 26.86 20.10 -4.08
CA ARG A 140 27.36 20.46 -5.42
C ARG A 140 26.69 19.64 -6.53
N LYS A 141 26.43 18.34 -6.30
CA LYS A 141 25.71 17.47 -7.26
C LYS A 141 24.23 17.80 -7.40
N VAL A 142 23.57 18.23 -6.33
CA VAL A 142 22.17 18.69 -6.38
C VAL A 142 22.08 19.98 -7.20
N GLN A 143 22.98 20.94 -6.98
CA GLN A 143 23.03 22.19 -7.75
C GLN A 143 23.37 21.98 -9.24
N GLU A 144 24.20 20.99 -9.59
CA GLU A 144 24.47 20.63 -10.99
C GLU A 144 23.24 20.02 -11.68
N ARG A 145 22.44 19.22 -10.96
CA ARG A 145 21.18 18.65 -11.48
C ARG A 145 20.10 19.71 -11.69
N GLU A 146 20.03 20.72 -10.84
CA GLU A 146 19.04 21.80 -10.97
C GLU A 146 19.40 22.84 -12.05
N ARG A 147 20.67 22.85 -12.49
CA ARG A 147 21.16 23.71 -13.58
C ARG A 147 21.22 23.03 -14.94
N SER A 148 20.84 21.75 -15.03
CA SER A 148 20.82 20.95 -16.27
C SER A 148 19.42 20.85 -16.86
#